data_AF-F9YUX6-F1
#
_entry.id   AF-F9YUX6-F1
#
_cell.length_a   1.000
_cell.length_b   1.000
_cell.length_c   1.000
_cell.angle_alpha   90.00
_cell.angle_beta   90.00
_cell.angle_gamma   90.00
#
_symmetry.space_group_name_H-M   'P 1'
#
loop_
_entity.id
_entity.type
_entity.pdbx_description
1 polymer ?
#
loop_
_entity_poly.entity_id
_entity_poly.type
_entity_poly.pdbx_seq_one_letter_code
_entity_poly.pdbx_strand_id
1 'polypeptide(L)'
;MITKERFSNIYTEIETAIKETFKSLSENCPNEFALFLANAEYVEKYEKTKVFPYVIDYIVDEYREETREQFLIDFLNRYYSFKEEDNRIENDNYRRNIELMIYTHIWEATNFLKYLHRLSYLVKDGQYQWKVEIPDMQKYKFIQKIKSNLSNNNLSNIIERSYHSSLRNAFAHSQYIFHTMNGEEKIKLLNYGDEKWELEDISFNDWTERFVNSFLLNYLLYKIIRDCRKNINPSTQFSVNINTIMLKFRYNEQNDSFSFER
;
A
#
# COMPACT_ATOMS: atom_id res chain seq x y z
N MET A 1 13.02 -14.35 -12.66
CA MET A 1 11.91 -15.32 -12.80
C MET A 1 11.39 -15.70 -11.42
N ILE A 2 10.07 -15.68 -11.24
CA ILE A 2 9.42 -16.16 -10.01
C ILE A 2 8.60 -17.42 -10.33
N THR A 3 8.63 -18.41 -9.43
CA THR A 3 7.82 -19.62 -9.56
C THR A 3 6.41 -19.40 -8.99
N LYS A 4 5.43 -20.19 -9.44
CA LYS A 4 4.08 -20.19 -8.87
C LYS A 4 4.08 -20.44 -7.35
N GLU A 5 4.91 -21.39 -6.90
CA GLU A 5 5.08 -21.69 -5.47
C GLU A 5 5.59 -20.48 -4.69
N ARG A 6 6.67 -19.84 -5.17
CA ARG A 6 7.24 -18.65 -4.51
C ARG A 6 6.25 -17.50 -4.47
N PHE A 7 5.50 -17.31 -5.56
CA PHE A 7 4.42 -16.32 -5.61
C PHE A 7 3.33 -16.59 -4.56
N SER A 8 2.83 -17.82 -4.47
CA SER A 8 1.82 -18.23 -3.47
C SER A 8 2.31 -18.06 -2.03
N ASN A 9 3.60 -18.33 -1.79
CA ASN A 9 4.21 -18.14 -0.48
C ASN A 9 4.24 -16.65 -0.09
N ILE A 10 4.66 -15.76 -1.00
CA ILE A 10 4.65 -14.30 -0.76
C ILE A 10 3.21 -13.80 -0.55
N TYR A 11 2.25 -14.26 -1.36
CA TYR A 11 0.83 -13.93 -1.18
C TYR A 11 0.34 -14.28 0.22
N THR A 12 0.57 -15.52 0.65
CA THR A 12 0.12 -16.04 1.95
C THR A 12 0.77 -15.29 3.11
N GLU A 13 2.06 -14.97 2.99
CA GLU A 13 2.81 -14.22 3.98
C GLU A 13 2.23 -12.80 4.16
N ILE A 14 2.00 -12.08 3.05
CA ILE A 14 1.46 -10.73 3.09
C ILE A 14 0.01 -10.72 3.58
N GLU A 15 -0.81 -11.64 3.08
CA GLU A 15 -2.22 -11.74 3.48
C GLU A 15 -2.36 -12.01 4.99
N THR A 16 -1.57 -12.97 5.51
CA THR A 16 -1.54 -13.29 6.95
C THR A 16 -1.12 -12.08 7.77
N ALA A 17 -0.03 -11.40 7.40
CA ALA A 17 0.45 -10.23 8.14
C ALA A 17 -0.59 -9.10 8.22
N ILE A 18 -1.31 -8.83 7.12
CA ILE A 18 -2.37 -7.80 7.12
C ILE A 18 -3.55 -8.25 8.00
N LYS A 19 -4.01 -9.51 7.84
CA LYS A 19 -5.15 -10.04 8.62
C LYS A 19 -4.88 -10.08 10.12
N GLU A 20 -3.69 -10.50 10.53
CA GLU A 20 -3.28 -10.50 11.94
C GLU A 20 -3.22 -9.08 12.51
N THR A 21 -2.68 -8.14 11.74
CA THR A 21 -2.65 -6.73 12.13
C THR A 21 -4.06 -6.19 12.31
N PHE A 22 -4.95 -6.43 11.34
CA PHE A 22 -6.33 -5.92 11.38
C PHE A 22 -7.13 -6.54 12.53
N LYS A 23 -6.95 -7.85 12.78
CA LYS A 23 -7.53 -8.52 13.95
C LYS A 23 -7.11 -7.84 15.24
N SER A 24 -5.80 -7.63 15.43
CA SER A 24 -5.27 -6.96 16.62
C SER A 24 -5.84 -5.54 16.79
N LEU A 25 -5.94 -4.76 15.71
CA LEU A 25 -6.52 -3.41 15.76
C LEU A 25 -8.02 -3.44 16.08
N SER A 26 -8.77 -4.40 15.53
CA SER A 26 -10.20 -4.56 15.82
C SER A 26 -10.48 -4.91 17.28
N GLU A 27 -9.55 -5.59 17.95
CA GLU A 27 -9.67 -5.97 19.36
C GLU A 27 -9.20 -4.86 20.31
N ASN A 28 -8.14 -4.11 19.95
CA ASN A 28 -7.48 -3.15 20.84
C ASN A 28 -7.95 -1.70 20.66
N CYS A 29 -8.31 -1.27 19.45
CA CYS A 29 -8.75 0.09 19.14
C CYS A 29 -9.91 0.08 18.12
N PRO A 30 -11.07 -0.52 18.45
CA PRO A 30 -12.14 -0.78 17.51
C PRO A 30 -12.72 0.48 16.85
N ASN A 31 -12.81 1.60 17.58
CA ASN A 31 -13.34 2.85 17.04
C ASN A 31 -12.40 3.46 16.00
N GLU A 32 -11.12 3.50 16.31
CA GLU A 32 -10.06 4.05 15.46
C GLU A 32 -9.81 3.15 14.24
N PHE A 33 -9.93 1.84 14.43
CA PHE A 33 -9.91 0.89 13.32
C PHE A 33 -11.14 1.04 12.43
N ALA A 34 -12.32 1.30 12.99
CA ALA A 34 -13.50 1.61 12.18
C ALA A 34 -13.35 2.90 11.37
N LEU A 35 -12.69 3.94 11.90
CA LEU A 35 -12.33 5.14 11.11
C LEU A 35 -11.38 4.82 9.96
N PHE A 36 -10.44 3.89 10.17
CA PHE A 36 -9.56 3.41 9.12
C PHE A 36 -10.31 2.67 8.03
N LEU A 37 -11.20 1.75 8.40
CA LEU A 37 -12.06 1.06 7.44
C LEU A 37 -12.99 2.04 6.71
N ALA A 38 -13.47 3.08 7.40
CA ALA A 38 -14.30 4.14 6.85
C ALA A 38 -13.53 5.14 5.98
N ASN A 39 -12.22 4.95 5.71
CA ASN A 39 -11.39 5.90 4.97
C ASN A 39 -11.62 7.37 5.42
N ALA A 40 -11.59 7.59 6.73
CA ALA A 40 -11.85 8.89 7.31
C ALA A 40 -10.76 9.92 6.93
N GLU A 41 -11.15 11.16 6.68
CA GLU A 41 -10.24 12.18 6.16
C GLU A 41 -10.55 13.55 6.74
N TYR A 42 -9.49 14.34 6.91
CA TYR A 42 -9.61 15.76 7.16
C TYR A 42 -9.49 16.56 5.87
N VAL A 43 -10.57 17.23 5.48
CA VAL A 43 -10.65 17.96 4.22
C VAL A 43 -10.49 19.46 4.49
N GLU A 44 -9.25 19.94 4.42
CA GLU A 44 -8.88 21.34 4.73
C GLU A 44 -9.70 22.38 3.96
N LYS A 45 -10.06 22.11 2.69
CA LYS A 45 -10.92 23.01 1.90
C LYS A 45 -12.29 23.27 2.54
N TYR A 46 -12.77 22.40 3.42
CA TYR A 46 -14.06 22.57 4.11
C TYR A 46 -13.96 23.46 5.36
N GLU A 47 -12.77 23.68 5.92
CA GLU A 47 -12.58 24.61 7.07
C GLU A 47 -13.12 26.01 6.78
N LYS A 48 -12.91 26.48 5.55
CA LYS A 48 -13.33 27.82 5.10
C LYS A 48 -14.78 27.87 4.64
N THR A 49 -15.53 26.80 4.86
CA THR A 49 -16.93 26.64 4.44
C THR A 49 -17.84 26.37 5.65
N LYS A 50 -19.15 26.25 5.42
CA LYS A 50 -20.11 25.81 6.45
C LYS A 50 -20.23 24.28 6.55
N VAL A 51 -19.34 23.53 5.89
CA VAL A 51 -19.32 22.07 5.87
C VAL A 51 -18.36 21.55 6.92
N PHE A 52 -18.75 20.51 7.66
CA PHE A 52 -17.89 19.87 8.65
C PHE A 52 -16.66 19.24 7.97
N PRO A 53 -15.42 19.59 8.38
CA PRO A 53 -14.22 19.22 7.63
C PRO A 53 -13.74 17.77 7.85
N TYR A 54 -14.26 17.08 8.87
CA TYR A 54 -13.95 15.68 9.13
C TYR A 54 -15.01 14.82 8.44
N VAL A 55 -14.56 14.05 7.45
CA VAL A 55 -15.44 13.20 6.64
C VAL A 55 -15.09 11.74 6.81
N ILE A 56 -16.06 10.89 6.54
CA ILE A 56 -15.89 9.44 6.42
C ILE A 56 -16.37 9.02 5.03
N ASP A 57 -15.90 7.86 4.58
CA ASP A 57 -15.95 7.38 3.21
C ASP A 57 -15.41 8.40 2.19
N TYR A 58 -14.18 8.85 2.40
CA TYR A 58 -13.53 9.77 1.48
C TYR A 58 -13.09 9.06 0.18
N ILE A 59 -13.95 9.09 -0.85
CA ILE A 59 -13.72 8.36 -2.12
C ILE A 59 -12.87 9.10 -3.15
N VAL A 60 -12.51 10.37 -2.94
CA VAL A 60 -11.89 11.20 -3.99
C VAL A 60 -10.52 10.67 -4.40
N ASP A 61 -9.71 10.20 -3.43
CA ASP A 61 -8.39 9.64 -3.73
C ASP A 61 -8.50 8.27 -4.42
N GLU A 62 -9.54 7.48 -4.11
CA GLU A 62 -9.83 6.22 -4.81
C GLU A 62 -10.20 6.47 -6.27
N TYR A 63 -11.10 7.43 -6.52
CA TYR A 63 -11.52 7.80 -7.88
C TYR A 63 -10.34 8.29 -8.75
N ARG A 64 -9.39 9.02 -8.15
CA ARG A 64 -8.17 9.46 -8.85
C ARG A 64 -7.26 8.32 -9.26
N GLU A 65 -7.33 7.19 -8.57
CA GLU A 65 -6.45 6.04 -8.78
C GLU A 65 -7.09 4.92 -9.60
N GLU A 66 -8.40 4.97 -9.88
CA GLU A 66 -9.18 3.93 -10.57
C GLU A 66 -8.51 3.43 -11.86
N THR A 67 -8.11 4.33 -12.75
CA THR A 67 -7.49 3.95 -14.04
C THR A 67 -6.11 3.31 -13.87
N ARG A 68 -5.35 3.74 -12.86
CA ARG A 68 -4.05 3.15 -12.49
C ARG A 68 -4.24 1.75 -11.92
N GLU A 69 -5.27 1.54 -11.10
CA GLU A 69 -5.62 0.23 -10.56
C GLU A 69 -6.08 -0.72 -11.68
N GLN A 70 -6.92 -0.25 -12.61
CA GLN A 70 -7.32 -1.06 -13.77
C GLN A 70 -6.12 -1.47 -14.62
N PHE A 71 -5.20 -0.53 -14.87
CA PHE A 71 -3.95 -0.84 -15.59
C PHE A 71 -3.12 -1.92 -14.88
N LEU A 72 -3.00 -1.86 -13.55
CA LEU A 72 -2.32 -2.89 -12.77
C LEU A 72 -3.02 -4.25 -12.92
N ILE A 73 -4.35 -4.29 -12.81
CA ILE A 73 -5.13 -5.53 -12.95
C ILE A 73 -4.92 -6.16 -14.33
N ASP A 74 -5.00 -5.36 -15.40
CA ASP A 74 -4.80 -5.84 -16.78
C ASP A 74 -3.39 -6.40 -16.97
N PHE A 75 -2.38 -5.72 -16.43
CA PHE A 75 -1.00 -6.18 -16.45
C PHE A 75 -0.83 -7.52 -15.71
N LEU A 76 -1.39 -7.64 -14.49
CA LEU A 76 -1.29 -8.87 -13.69
C LEU A 76 -2.02 -10.04 -14.35
N ASN A 77 -3.20 -9.82 -14.92
CA ASN A 77 -3.94 -10.86 -15.65
C ASN A 77 -3.14 -11.38 -16.85
N ARG A 78 -2.38 -10.49 -17.51
CA ARG A 78 -1.55 -10.85 -18.66
C ARG A 78 -0.27 -11.59 -18.28
N TYR A 79 0.44 -11.14 -17.26
CA TYR A 79 1.81 -11.60 -16.98
C TYR A 79 1.97 -12.44 -15.71
N TYR A 80 1.01 -12.39 -14.79
CA TYR A 80 1.06 -13.03 -13.46
C TYR A 80 -0.10 -14.01 -13.20
N SER A 81 -0.80 -14.46 -14.25
CA SER A 81 -1.92 -15.41 -14.14
C SER A 81 -1.51 -16.89 -14.04
N PHE A 82 -0.23 -17.23 -14.23
CA PHE A 82 0.34 -18.59 -14.17
C PHE A 82 -0.59 -19.64 -14.81
N LYS A 83 -0.64 -19.66 -16.16
CA LYS A 83 -1.40 -20.67 -16.93
C LYS A 83 -0.96 -22.09 -16.52
N GLU A 84 -1.84 -23.08 -16.63
CA GLU A 84 -1.62 -24.43 -16.07
C GLU A 84 -0.33 -25.11 -16.52
N GLU A 85 0.17 -24.78 -17.72
CA GLU A 85 1.41 -25.31 -18.29
C GLU A 85 2.67 -24.50 -17.88
N ASP A 86 2.50 -23.25 -17.45
CA ASP A 86 3.58 -22.31 -17.14
C ASP A 86 3.79 -22.16 -15.62
N ASN A 87 4.77 -22.89 -15.10
CA ASN A 87 5.13 -22.82 -13.67
C ASN A 87 6.01 -21.61 -13.32
N ARG A 88 6.43 -20.80 -14.31
CA ARG A 88 7.36 -19.68 -14.15
C ARG A 88 7.03 -18.54 -15.12
N ILE A 89 7.36 -17.31 -14.71
CA ILE A 89 7.30 -16.13 -15.60
C ILE A 89 8.69 -15.90 -16.20
N GLU A 90 8.77 -15.95 -17.53
CA GLU A 90 10.02 -15.78 -18.30
C GLU A 90 10.60 -14.36 -18.27
N ASN A 91 11.89 -14.25 -18.58
CA ASN A 91 12.60 -12.98 -18.67
C ASN A 91 12.16 -12.20 -19.91
N ASP A 92 11.52 -11.04 -19.69
CA ASP A 92 11.11 -10.12 -20.75
C ASP A 92 11.45 -8.69 -20.34
N ASN A 93 12.29 -8.02 -21.13
CA ASN A 93 12.69 -6.63 -20.89
C ASN A 93 11.51 -5.65 -21.06
N TYR A 94 10.57 -5.94 -21.96
CA TYR A 94 9.38 -5.11 -22.12
C TYR A 94 8.50 -5.18 -20.87
N ARG A 95 8.19 -6.39 -20.39
CA ARG A 95 7.54 -6.61 -19.10
C ARG A 95 8.27 -5.89 -17.96
N ARG A 96 9.59 -6.06 -17.82
CA ARG A 96 10.37 -5.41 -16.74
C ARG A 96 10.30 -3.89 -16.75
N ASN A 97 10.29 -3.25 -17.91
CA ASN A 97 10.07 -1.80 -17.99
C ASN A 97 8.70 -1.41 -17.44
N ILE A 98 7.66 -2.18 -17.78
CA ILE A 98 6.31 -1.95 -17.24
C ILE A 98 6.27 -2.22 -15.73
N GLU A 99 6.95 -3.26 -15.24
CA GLU A 99 7.07 -3.53 -13.80
C GLU A 99 7.70 -2.35 -13.06
N LEU A 100 8.79 -1.77 -13.58
CA LEU A 100 9.44 -0.60 -12.97
C LEU A 100 8.52 0.62 -12.94
N MET A 101 7.71 0.80 -14.00
CA MET A 101 6.70 1.86 -14.07
C MET A 101 5.61 1.65 -13.01
N ILE A 102 5.01 0.46 -12.97
CA ILE A 102 3.98 0.09 -12.00
C ILE A 102 4.51 0.21 -10.57
N TYR A 103 5.72 -0.30 -10.32
CA TYR A 103 6.41 -0.22 -9.05
C TYR A 103 6.50 1.23 -8.54
N THR A 104 6.96 2.12 -9.40
CA THR A 104 7.08 3.54 -9.07
C THR A 104 5.70 4.12 -8.78
N HIS A 105 4.69 3.83 -9.61
CA HIS A 105 3.34 4.32 -9.38
C HIS A 105 2.72 3.81 -8.07
N ILE A 106 2.95 2.57 -7.66
CA ILE A 106 2.49 2.05 -6.37
C ILE A 106 3.08 2.88 -5.23
N TRP A 107 4.40 3.13 -5.24
CA TRP A 107 5.09 3.88 -4.19
C TRP A 107 4.91 5.40 -4.29
N GLU A 108 4.21 5.88 -5.31
CA GLU A 108 3.79 7.28 -5.47
C GLU A 108 2.29 7.48 -5.20
N ALA A 109 1.51 6.40 -5.13
CA ALA A 109 0.06 6.43 -4.95
C ALA A 109 -0.30 7.06 -3.60
N THR A 110 -1.05 8.16 -3.64
CA THR A 110 -1.38 8.95 -2.46
C THR A 110 -2.25 8.15 -1.51
N ASN A 111 -3.27 7.47 -2.03
CA ASN A 111 -4.21 6.72 -1.22
C ASN A 111 -3.50 5.57 -0.50
N PHE A 112 -2.67 4.83 -1.22
CA PHE A 112 -1.90 3.71 -0.65
C PHE A 112 -0.97 4.16 0.48
N LEU A 113 -0.22 5.24 0.26
CA LEU A 113 0.67 5.79 1.27
C LEU A 113 -0.08 6.33 2.50
N LYS A 114 -1.28 6.92 2.31
CA LYS A 114 -2.15 7.33 3.41
C LYS A 114 -2.63 6.14 4.24
N TYR A 115 -3.05 5.05 3.60
CA TYR A 115 -3.43 3.83 4.30
C TYR A 115 -2.27 3.25 5.11
N LEU A 116 -1.09 3.09 4.51
CA LEU A 116 0.10 2.61 5.24
C LEU A 116 0.46 3.53 6.43
N HIS A 117 0.38 4.85 6.23
CA HIS A 117 0.66 5.82 7.29
C HIS A 117 -0.32 5.68 8.46
N ARG A 118 -1.64 5.70 8.18
CA ARG A 118 -2.69 5.55 9.20
C ARG A 118 -2.55 4.21 9.93
N LEU A 119 -2.35 3.13 9.17
CA LEU A 119 -2.13 1.79 9.73
C LEU A 119 -0.93 1.78 10.69
N SER A 120 0.18 2.40 10.31
CA SER A 120 1.39 2.45 11.15
C SER A 120 1.16 3.17 12.48
N TYR A 121 0.37 4.24 12.49
CA TYR A 121 0.03 4.99 13.69
C TYR A 121 -0.98 4.26 14.59
N LEU A 122 -1.94 3.54 13.98
CA LEU A 122 -2.83 2.66 14.72
C LEU A 122 -2.05 1.54 15.42
N VAL A 123 -1.10 0.91 14.72
CA VAL A 123 -0.28 -0.15 15.32
C VAL A 123 0.60 0.37 16.45
N LYS A 124 1.19 1.56 16.28
CA LYS A 124 2.14 2.10 17.25
C LYS A 124 1.46 2.66 18.51
N ASP A 125 0.46 3.50 18.31
CA ASP A 125 -0.11 4.35 19.37
C ASP A 125 -1.63 4.15 19.54
N GLY A 126 -2.27 3.33 18.70
CA GLY A 126 -3.73 3.15 18.71
C GLY A 126 -4.51 4.37 18.22
N GLN A 127 -3.84 5.35 17.60
CA GLN A 127 -4.44 6.65 17.26
C GLN A 127 -4.63 6.82 15.75
N TYR A 128 -5.86 7.16 15.35
CA TYR A 128 -6.18 7.46 13.96
C TYR A 128 -5.66 8.83 13.52
N GLN A 129 -4.99 8.88 12.37
CA GLN A 129 -4.49 10.12 11.78
C GLN A 129 -5.48 10.67 10.74
N TRP A 130 -6.27 11.67 11.15
CA TRP A 130 -7.26 12.32 10.30
C TRP A 130 -6.65 13.05 9.11
N LYS A 131 -5.62 13.87 9.35
CA LYS A 131 -4.89 14.59 8.31
C LYS A 131 -3.60 13.84 7.99
N VAL A 132 -3.42 13.46 6.73
CA VAL A 132 -2.17 12.86 6.25
C VAL A 132 -1.67 13.61 5.03
N GLU A 133 -0.51 14.23 5.17
CA GLU A 133 0.18 14.95 4.11
C GLU A 133 1.29 14.06 3.55
N ILE A 134 1.15 13.66 2.29
CA ILE A 134 2.20 12.95 1.56
C ILE A 134 3.19 13.98 1.03
N PRO A 135 4.47 13.91 1.40
CA PRO A 135 5.43 14.92 0.99
C PRO A 135 5.77 14.78 -0.50
N ASP A 136 5.93 15.91 -1.19
CA ASP A 136 6.34 15.95 -2.59
C ASP A 136 7.80 15.49 -2.77
N MET A 137 8.65 15.85 -1.80
CA MET A 137 10.08 15.49 -1.77
C MET A 137 10.38 14.54 -0.62
N GLN A 138 11.49 13.80 -0.72
CA GLN A 138 11.98 12.93 0.36
C GLN A 138 10.95 11.88 0.83
N LYS A 139 10.10 11.37 -0.08
CA LYS A 139 9.13 10.30 0.20
C LYS A 139 9.73 9.08 0.89
N TYR A 140 11.01 8.78 0.62
CA TYR A 140 11.71 7.71 1.34
C TYR A 140 11.71 7.92 2.86
N LYS A 141 11.84 9.16 3.37
CA LYS A 141 11.77 9.44 4.82
C LYS A 141 10.37 9.17 5.37
N PHE A 142 9.34 9.49 4.60
CA PHE A 142 7.95 9.19 4.94
C PHE A 142 7.74 7.67 5.07
N ILE A 143 8.24 6.89 4.11
CA ILE A 143 8.17 5.43 4.14
C ILE A 143 9.01 4.84 5.28
N GLN A 144 10.20 5.39 5.58
CA GLN A 144 11.00 4.96 6.72
C GLN A 144 10.29 5.21 8.06
N LYS A 145 9.55 6.32 8.18
CA LYS A 145 8.72 6.59 9.36
C LYS A 145 7.60 5.55 9.51
N ILE A 146 6.93 5.18 8.41
CA ILE A 146 5.92 4.10 8.40
C ILE A 146 6.54 2.79 8.90
N LYS A 147 7.70 2.40 8.34
CA LYS A 147 8.43 1.19 8.77
C LYS A 147 8.79 1.24 10.25
N SER A 148 9.34 2.37 10.72
CA SER A 148 9.73 2.54 12.12
C SER A 148 8.54 2.41 13.07
N ASN A 149 7.38 2.94 12.71
CA ASN A 149 6.15 2.78 13.50
C ASN A 149 5.65 1.32 13.53
N LEU A 150 5.98 0.53 12.50
CA LEU A 150 5.63 -0.88 12.36
C LEU A 150 6.74 -1.83 12.85
N SER A 151 7.75 -1.36 13.59
CA SER A 151 8.96 -2.17 13.88
C SER A 151 8.69 -3.52 14.55
N ASN A 152 7.61 -3.60 15.34
CA ASN A 152 7.19 -4.83 16.04
C ASN A 152 6.07 -5.59 15.28
N ASN A 153 5.85 -5.27 14.00
CA ASN A 153 4.80 -5.82 13.17
C ASN A 153 5.40 -6.37 11.86
N ASN A 154 4.90 -7.53 11.41
CA ASN A 154 5.39 -8.24 10.22
C ASN A 154 5.34 -7.38 8.94
N LEU A 155 4.45 -6.38 8.89
CA LEU A 155 4.35 -5.43 7.77
C LEU A 155 5.61 -4.59 7.59
N SER A 156 6.42 -4.33 8.63
CA SER A 156 7.69 -3.60 8.47
C SER A 156 8.65 -4.34 7.54
N ASN A 157 8.79 -5.65 7.74
CA ASN A 157 9.65 -6.51 6.91
C ASN A 157 9.10 -6.66 5.48
N ILE A 158 7.78 -6.70 5.32
CA ILE A 158 7.15 -6.69 4.00
C ILE A 158 7.47 -5.38 3.28
N ILE A 159 7.26 -4.23 3.92
CA ILE A 159 7.57 -2.92 3.32
C ILE A 159 9.06 -2.81 2.96
N GLU A 160 9.97 -3.37 3.76
CA GLU A 160 11.40 -3.40 3.44
C GLU A 160 11.72 -4.18 2.15
N ARG A 161 11.10 -5.35 1.99
CA ARG A 161 11.27 -6.18 0.79
C ARG A 161 10.56 -5.58 -0.41
N SER A 162 9.51 -4.80 -0.21
CA SER A 162 8.78 -4.14 -1.28
C SER A 162 9.44 -2.84 -1.73
N TYR A 163 9.91 -1.96 -0.83
CA TYR A 163 10.39 -0.61 -1.19
C TYR A 163 11.92 -0.45 -1.16
N HIS A 164 12.48 0.23 -2.16
CA HIS A 164 13.85 0.74 -2.15
C HIS A 164 13.92 2.09 -2.87
N SER A 165 14.47 3.10 -2.21
CA SER A 165 14.56 4.47 -2.75
C SER A 165 15.42 4.56 -4.01
N SER A 166 16.57 3.88 -4.04
CA SER A 166 17.44 3.87 -5.22
C SER A 166 16.72 3.37 -6.48
N LEU A 167 15.91 2.30 -6.38
CA LEU A 167 15.14 1.77 -7.52
C LEU A 167 14.09 2.75 -8.03
N ARG A 168 13.29 3.31 -7.10
CA ARG A 168 12.27 4.31 -7.44
C ARG A 168 12.91 5.52 -8.13
N ASN A 169 14.03 6.03 -7.59
CA ASN A 169 14.71 7.21 -8.14
C ASN A 169 15.39 6.89 -9.47
N ALA A 170 16.05 5.74 -9.59
CA ALA A 170 16.70 5.31 -10.81
C ALA A 170 15.70 5.26 -11.97
N PHE A 171 14.54 4.66 -11.75
CA PHE A 171 13.50 4.63 -12.77
C PHE A 171 12.96 6.03 -13.11
N ALA A 172 12.60 6.83 -12.08
CA ALA A 172 12.05 8.18 -12.28
C ALA A 172 12.98 9.10 -13.08
N HIS A 173 14.30 8.87 -13.03
CA HIS A 173 15.30 9.63 -13.77
C HIS A 173 15.89 8.89 -14.97
N SER A 174 15.33 7.73 -15.37
CA SER A 174 15.87 6.89 -16.46
C SER A 174 17.35 6.50 -16.28
N GLN A 175 17.77 6.33 -15.03
CA GLN A 175 19.12 5.99 -14.59
C GLN A 175 19.24 4.49 -14.30
N TYR A 176 18.88 3.64 -15.26
CA TYR A 176 19.03 2.19 -15.14
C TYR A 176 19.35 1.54 -16.48
N ILE A 177 19.99 0.36 -16.45
CA ILE A 177 20.30 -0.44 -17.63
C ILE A 177 20.03 -1.92 -17.31
N PHE A 178 19.40 -2.63 -18.23
CA PHE A 178 19.36 -4.10 -18.18
C PHE A 178 20.70 -4.66 -18.66
N HIS A 179 21.45 -5.24 -17.75
CA HIS A 179 22.70 -5.91 -18.04
C HIS A 179 22.41 -7.41 -18.21
N THR A 180 22.63 -7.90 -19.43
CA THR A 180 22.45 -9.31 -19.82
C THR A 180 23.72 -9.93 -20.42
N MET A 181 24.86 -9.23 -20.31
CA MET A 181 26.13 -9.70 -20.86
C MET A 181 26.84 -10.62 -19.87
N ASN A 182 27.69 -11.51 -20.38
CA ASN A 182 28.54 -12.40 -19.58
C ASN A 182 27.78 -13.31 -18.60
N GLY A 183 26.51 -13.62 -18.89
CA GLY A 183 25.67 -14.46 -18.01
C GLY A 183 25.15 -13.74 -16.77
N GLU A 184 25.40 -12.43 -16.62
CA GLU A 184 24.78 -11.62 -15.57
C GLU A 184 23.40 -11.17 -16.03
N GLU A 185 22.38 -11.38 -15.21
CA GLU A 185 21.00 -10.96 -15.44
C GLU A 185 20.54 -10.00 -14.34
N LYS A 186 20.84 -8.72 -14.52
CA LYS A 186 20.62 -7.70 -13.49
C LYS A 186 20.21 -6.34 -14.04
N ILE A 187 19.56 -5.55 -13.20
CA ILE A 187 19.30 -4.13 -13.42
C ILE A 187 20.44 -3.38 -12.74
N LYS A 188 21.30 -2.72 -13.53
CA LYS A 188 22.29 -1.79 -13.00
C LYS A 188 21.63 -0.43 -12.81
N LEU A 189 21.79 0.16 -11.63
CA LEU A 189 21.33 1.52 -11.35
C LEU A 189 22.49 2.47 -11.63
N LEU A 190 22.21 3.66 -12.14
CA LEU A 190 23.22 4.67 -12.49
C LEU A 190 23.18 5.88 -11.54
N ASN A 191 22.41 5.77 -10.46
CA ASN A 191 22.18 6.81 -9.47
C ASN A 191 22.75 6.47 -8.08
N TYR A 192 23.52 5.39 -7.98
CA TYR A 192 24.22 5.05 -6.76
C TYR A 192 25.42 5.99 -6.58
N GLY A 193 25.71 6.35 -5.33
CA GLY A 193 26.93 7.00 -4.90
C GLY A 193 27.70 6.09 -3.94
N ASP A 194 28.28 6.68 -2.89
CA ASP A 194 29.15 5.99 -1.94
C ASP A 194 28.43 5.54 -0.65
N GLU A 195 27.11 5.74 -0.55
CA GLU A 195 26.37 5.43 0.68
C GLU A 195 26.03 3.94 0.77
N LYS A 196 26.25 3.32 1.93
CA LYS A 196 26.07 1.86 2.12
C LYS A 196 24.65 1.34 1.87
N TRP A 197 23.64 2.20 1.96
CA TRP A 197 22.25 1.83 1.73
C TRP A 197 21.84 1.96 0.26
N GLU A 198 22.69 2.54 -0.59
CA GLU A 198 22.39 2.68 -2.01
C GLU A 198 22.55 1.35 -2.73
N LEU A 199 21.63 1.09 -3.65
CA LEU A 199 21.63 -0.12 -4.44
C LEU A 199 22.36 0.15 -5.76
N GLU A 200 23.48 -0.52 -5.98
CA GLU A 200 24.22 -0.45 -7.26
C GLU A 200 23.54 -1.29 -8.34
N ASP A 201 23.15 -2.52 -8.01
CA ASP A 201 22.43 -3.40 -8.91
C ASP A 201 21.47 -4.34 -8.18
N ILE A 202 20.56 -4.94 -8.96
CA ILE A 202 19.62 -5.96 -8.48
C ILE A 202 19.46 -7.06 -9.53
N SER A 203 19.51 -8.33 -9.12
CA SER A 203 19.26 -9.44 -10.05
C SER A 203 17.83 -9.40 -10.59
N PHE A 204 17.57 -9.96 -11.77
CA PHE A 204 16.20 -10.06 -12.29
C PHE A 204 15.27 -10.86 -11.40
N ASN A 205 15.79 -11.85 -10.65
CA ASN A 205 15.01 -12.62 -9.70
C ASN A 205 14.60 -11.75 -8.50
N ASP A 206 15.57 -11.08 -7.88
CA ASP A 206 15.31 -10.20 -6.73
C ASP A 206 14.40 -9.03 -7.11
N TRP A 207 14.57 -8.49 -8.32
CA TRP A 207 13.66 -7.48 -8.87
C TRP A 207 12.23 -8.01 -8.98
N THR A 208 12.06 -9.20 -9.59
CA THR A 208 10.73 -9.80 -9.76
C THR A 208 10.07 -10.04 -8.40
N GLU A 209 10.82 -10.55 -7.41
CA GLU A 209 10.30 -10.75 -6.06
C GLU A 209 9.91 -9.42 -5.38
N ARG A 210 10.75 -8.38 -5.49
CA ARG A 210 10.45 -7.05 -4.94
C ARG A 210 9.21 -6.43 -5.57
N PHE A 211 9.08 -6.57 -6.89
CA PHE A 211 7.89 -6.14 -7.62
C PHE A 211 6.64 -6.88 -7.11
N VAL A 212 6.72 -8.21 -6.97
CA VAL A 212 5.64 -9.05 -6.43
C VAL A 212 5.24 -8.64 -5.02
N ASN A 213 6.22 -8.44 -4.13
CA ASN A 213 5.95 -7.94 -2.78
C ASN A 213 5.26 -6.56 -2.80
N SER A 214 5.61 -5.69 -3.73
CA SER A 214 5.02 -4.34 -3.83
C SER A 214 3.57 -4.37 -4.27
N PHE A 215 3.25 -5.05 -5.37
CA PHE A 215 1.88 -5.06 -5.86
C PHE A 215 0.96 -5.93 -5.00
N LEU A 216 1.46 -7.04 -4.42
CA LEU A 216 0.65 -7.85 -3.52
C LEU A 216 0.33 -7.11 -2.23
N LEU A 217 1.28 -6.37 -1.65
CA LEU A 217 1.00 -5.51 -0.50
C LEU A 217 -0.09 -4.47 -0.84
N ASN A 218 0.02 -3.81 -2.00
CA ASN A 218 -0.96 -2.84 -2.45
C ASN A 218 -2.35 -3.46 -2.64
N TYR A 219 -2.43 -4.53 -3.43
CA TYR A 219 -3.68 -5.23 -3.75
C TYR A 219 -4.35 -5.82 -2.51
N LEU A 220 -3.60 -6.58 -1.69
CA LEU A 220 -4.15 -7.27 -0.53
C LEU A 220 -4.61 -6.29 0.55
N LEU A 221 -3.93 -5.15 0.71
CA LEU A 221 -4.37 -4.13 1.67
C LEU A 221 -5.78 -3.62 1.32
N TYR A 222 -6.01 -3.22 0.07
CA TYR A 222 -7.33 -2.76 -0.37
C TYR A 222 -8.39 -3.87 -0.31
N LYS A 223 -8.05 -5.07 -0.77
CA LYS A 223 -8.96 -6.22 -0.73
C LYS A 223 -9.40 -6.51 0.71
N ILE A 224 -8.46 -6.61 1.64
CA ILE A 224 -8.76 -6.95 3.03
C ILE A 224 -9.52 -5.82 3.74
N ILE A 225 -9.25 -4.54 3.42
CA ILE A 225 -10.08 -3.42 3.91
C ILE A 225 -11.54 -3.61 3.50
N ARG A 226 -11.80 -3.87 2.21
CA ARG A 226 -13.16 -4.10 1.71
C ARG A 226 -13.82 -5.32 2.35
N ASP A 227 -13.08 -6.42 2.50
CA ASP A 227 -13.58 -7.64 3.15
C ASP A 227 -13.92 -7.38 4.63
N CYS A 228 -13.08 -6.63 5.34
CA CYS A 228 -13.34 -6.24 6.73
C CYS A 228 -14.59 -5.35 6.87
N ARG A 229 -14.77 -4.36 5.99
CA ARG A 229 -15.97 -3.50 5.99
C ARG A 229 -17.25 -4.34 5.90
N LYS A 230 -17.30 -5.28 4.96
CA LYS A 230 -18.47 -6.16 4.75
C LYS A 230 -18.79 -7.07 5.94
N ASN A 231 -17.81 -7.34 6.80
CA ASN A 231 -17.99 -8.18 7.98
C ASN A 231 -18.37 -7.39 9.25
N ILE A 232 -18.50 -6.06 9.17
CA ILE A 232 -18.97 -5.26 10.30
C ILE A 232 -20.45 -5.54 10.52
N ASN A 233 -20.81 -5.90 11.76
CA ASN A 233 -22.20 -6.04 12.14
C ASN A 233 -22.91 -4.66 12.04
N PRO A 234 -23.96 -4.50 11.23
CA PRO A 234 -24.65 -3.22 11.02
C PRO A 234 -25.27 -2.60 12.28
N SER A 235 -25.48 -3.39 13.34
CA SER A 235 -25.93 -2.87 14.64
C SER A 235 -24.81 -2.27 15.50
N THR A 236 -23.55 -2.41 15.07
CA THR A 236 -22.39 -1.87 15.79
C THR A 236 -22.35 -0.36 15.62
N GLN A 237 -22.25 0.34 16.75
CA GLN A 237 -22.11 1.78 16.81
C GLN A 237 -20.70 2.14 17.29
N PHE A 238 -20.01 2.95 16.51
CA PHE A 238 -18.68 3.46 16.83
C PHE A 238 -18.77 4.90 17.31
N SER A 239 -17.78 5.33 18.07
CA SER A 239 -17.71 6.70 18.59
C SER A 239 -16.31 7.29 18.41
N VAL A 240 -16.23 8.57 18.07
CA VAL A 240 -14.97 9.30 17.94
C VAL A 240 -15.09 10.67 18.56
N ASN A 241 -14.02 11.14 19.20
CA ASN A 241 -13.92 12.49 19.70
C ASN A 241 -13.17 13.37 18.70
N ILE A 242 -13.84 14.40 18.18
CA ILE A 242 -13.26 15.37 17.26
C ILE A 242 -13.40 16.76 17.89
N ASN A 243 -12.29 17.40 18.23
CA ASN A 243 -12.26 18.75 18.81
C ASN A 243 -13.24 18.91 19.99
N THR A 244 -13.27 17.95 20.91
CA THR A 244 -14.16 17.87 22.10
C THR A 244 -15.61 17.47 21.81
N ILE A 245 -15.99 17.27 20.54
CA ILE A 245 -17.31 16.79 20.15
C ILE A 245 -17.25 15.27 20.00
N MET A 246 -18.09 14.56 20.76
CA MET A 246 -18.30 13.14 20.57
C MET A 246 -19.27 12.91 19.42
N LEU A 247 -18.78 12.31 18.34
CA LEU A 247 -19.57 11.90 17.20
C LEU A 247 -19.75 10.39 17.21
N LYS A 248 -20.92 9.95 16.77
CA LYS A 248 -21.26 8.55 16.58
C LYS A 248 -21.35 8.26 15.09
N PHE A 249 -20.93 7.07 14.68
CA PHE A 249 -21.03 6.64 13.30
C PHE A 249 -21.26 5.14 13.23
N ARG A 250 -21.83 4.69 12.11
CA ARG A 250 -22.18 3.28 11.90
C ARG A 250 -21.95 2.87 10.45
N TYR A 251 -21.78 1.58 10.25
CA TYR A 251 -21.73 0.96 8.93
C TYR A 251 -23.15 0.62 8.43
N ASN A 252 -23.38 0.85 7.14
CA ASN A 252 -24.60 0.55 6.41
C ASN A 252 -24.26 -0.48 5.32
N GLU A 253 -24.73 -1.70 5.51
CA GLU A 253 -24.47 -2.83 4.60
C GLU A 253 -25.14 -2.67 3.24
N GLN A 254 -26.31 -2.01 3.15
CA GLN A 254 -27.01 -1.86 1.88
C GLN A 254 -26.21 -1.06 0.86
N ASN A 255 -25.39 -0.12 1.33
CA ASN A 255 -24.63 0.80 0.49
C ASN A 255 -23.10 0.64 0.64
N ASP A 256 -22.62 -0.34 1.41
CA ASP A 256 -21.20 -0.48 1.83
C ASP A 256 -20.61 0.88 2.26
N SER A 257 -21.29 1.56 3.20
CA SER A 257 -20.93 2.93 3.58
C SER A 257 -21.01 3.18 5.08
N PHE A 258 -20.18 4.10 5.57
CA PHE A 258 -20.28 4.67 6.90
C PHE A 258 -20.97 6.02 6.86
N SER A 259 -21.71 6.33 7.91
CA SER A 259 -22.33 7.64 8.09
C SER A 259 -22.28 8.07 9.55
N PHE A 260 -22.04 9.36 9.77
CA PHE A 260 -22.24 9.96 11.09
C PHE A 260 -23.73 9.93 11.41
N GLU A 261 -24.04 9.58 12.65
CA GLU A 261 -25.39 9.69 13.18
C GLU A 261 -25.68 11.15 13.51
N ARG A 262 -26.86 11.62 13.09
CA ARG A 262 -27.37 12.96 13.40
C ARG A 262 -28.27 12.93 14.63
#